data_AF-A0A1H8N5W4-F1
#
_entry.id   AF-A0A1H8N5W4-F1
#
_cell.length_a   1.000
_cell.length_b   1.000
_cell.length_c   1.000
_cell.angle_alpha   90.00
_cell.angle_beta   90.00
_cell.angle_gamma   90.00
#
_symmetry.space_group_name_H-M   'P 1'
#
loop_
_entity.id
_entity.type
_entity.pdbx_description
1 polymer ?
#
loop_
_entity_poly.entity_id
_entity_poly.type
_entity_poly.pdbx_seq_one_letter_code
_entity_poly.pdbx_strand_id
1 'polypeptide(L)'
;MGKAMKGIQKTYEVYVGHAGSNAGLMDVNASTDSFNAPRIRTLAQESRTLLEEATEYAPEDQKNIILSLVQVTIFLEDLARVRETVLDAEDEFRYAVERLYAESTTRARYTVPKIKEYHTEARSLYRPLKREIDAEAVAVFEPVGTVYDEKIDQIRDELQALGDFRSGVKSAANAIERFQDGVPEFYDRNYEKALSPLNSAEFRFGSARVDFSNVDESTGMQEKADEVAEVMTALEGGAAGLHRAAEVKVDDDPQPEFFEAKRQAESAVKSNDIASDMRTASQIIF
;
A
#
# COMPACT_ATOMS: atom_id res chain seq x y z
N MET A 1 -7.06 -18.33 -35.65
CA MET A 1 -6.17 -18.72 -34.51
C MET A 1 -4.80 -18.05 -34.52
N GLY A 2 -3.91 -18.27 -35.51
CA GLY A 2 -2.51 -17.81 -35.41
C GLY A 2 -2.29 -16.29 -35.22
N LYS A 3 -3.15 -15.43 -35.74
CA LYS A 3 -3.09 -13.96 -35.49
C LYS A 3 -3.55 -13.60 -34.07
N ALA A 4 -4.64 -14.18 -33.60
CA ALA A 4 -5.16 -13.94 -32.25
C ALA A 4 -4.19 -14.41 -31.16
N MET A 5 -3.56 -15.57 -31.34
CA MET A 5 -2.53 -16.07 -30.41
C MET A 5 -1.34 -15.11 -30.32
N LYS A 6 -0.86 -14.58 -31.45
CA LYS A 6 0.18 -13.54 -31.46
C LYS A 6 -0.28 -12.26 -30.77
N GLY A 7 -1.56 -11.92 -30.87
CA GLY A 7 -2.17 -10.80 -30.16
C GLY A 7 -2.16 -11.00 -28.65
N ILE A 8 -2.55 -12.19 -28.16
CA ILE A 8 -2.47 -12.57 -26.74
C ILE A 8 -1.02 -12.51 -26.25
N GLN A 9 -0.08 -13.13 -26.97
CA GLN A 9 1.35 -13.10 -26.64
C GLN A 9 1.86 -11.67 -26.53
N LYS A 10 1.56 -10.82 -27.51
CA LYS A 10 1.93 -9.40 -27.49
C LYS A 10 1.28 -8.65 -26.32
N THR A 11 0.04 -8.97 -25.98
CA THR A 11 -0.66 -8.36 -24.83
C THR A 11 0.03 -8.73 -23.53
N TYR A 12 0.34 -10.02 -23.35
CA TYR A 12 1.10 -10.53 -22.21
C TYR A 12 2.49 -9.89 -22.13
N GLU A 13 3.26 -9.89 -23.22
CA GLU A 13 4.59 -9.27 -23.30
C GLU A 13 4.57 -7.79 -22.93
N VAL A 14 3.55 -7.04 -23.37
CA VAL A 14 3.39 -5.64 -22.98
C VAL A 14 3.05 -5.52 -21.50
N TYR A 15 2.18 -6.38 -20.96
CA TYR A 15 1.83 -6.38 -19.54
C TYR A 15 3.07 -6.64 -18.66
N VAL A 16 3.80 -7.75 -18.90
CA VAL A 16 4.95 -8.14 -18.08
C VAL A 16 6.19 -7.32 -18.36
N GLY A 17 6.35 -6.79 -19.58
CA GLY A 17 7.51 -6.00 -19.98
C GLY A 17 7.71 -4.72 -19.18
N HIS A 18 6.66 -4.25 -18.48
CA HIS A 18 6.75 -3.13 -17.53
C HIS A 18 7.60 -3.46 -16.29
N ALA A 19 7.68 -4.73 -15.90
CA ALA A 19 8.52 -5.20 -14.78
C ALA A 19 9.95 -5.58 -15.23
N GLY A 20 10.24 -5.61 -16.53
CA GLY A 20 11.58 -5.84 -17.08
C GLY A 20 11.66 -6.89 -18.19
N SER A 21 12.85 -7.08 -18.76
CA SER A 21 13.05 -7.90 -19.97
C SER A 21 12.88 -9.41 -19.78
N ASN A 22 12.96 -9.90 -18.54
CA ASN A 22 12.77 -11.32 -18.19
C ASN A 22 11.62 -11.50 -17.18
N ALA A 23 10.75 -10.49 -17.05
CA ALA A 23 9.67 -10.52 -16.09
C ALA A 23 8.55 -11.48 -16.55
N GLY A 24 8.02 -12.22 -15.58
CA GLY A 24 6.79 -12.97 -15.70
C GLY A 24 5.60 -12.20 -15.12
N LEU A 25 4.45 -12.87 -15.07
CA LEU A 25 3.23 -12.25 -14.56
C LEU A 25 3.40 -11.80 -13.11
N MET A 26 4.03 -12.63 -12.26
CA MET A 26 4.21 -12.38 -10.81
C MET A 26 5.06 -11.15 -10.48
N ASP A 27 5.95 -10.75 -11.38
CA ASP A 27 6.81 -9.58 -11.19
C ASP A 27 6.06 -8.25 -11.33
N VAL A 28 4.85 -8.26 -11.92
CA VAL A 28 4.00 -7.05 -12.04
C VAL A 28 3.13 -6.89 -10.79
N ASN A 29 3.52 -5.94 -9.95
CA ASN A 29 2.93 -5.62 -8.65
C ASN A 29 2.65 -4.11 -8.52
N ALA A 30 2.31 -3.65 -7.32
CA ALA A 30 2.00 -2.24 -7.06
C ALA A 30 3.21 -1.30 -7.06
N SER A 31 4.45 -1.81 -7.16
CA SER A 31 5.66 -0.99 -7.34
C SER A 31 6.20 -0.97 -8.78
N THR A 32 5.45 -1.55 -9.73
CA THR A 32 5.86 -1.55 -11.14
C THR A 32 5.74 -0.14 -11.75
N ASP A 33 6.88 0.42 -12.12
CA ASP A 33 6.96 1.75 -12.74
C ASP A 33 6.33 1.79 -14.14
N SER A 34 5.67 2.92 -14.46
CA SER A 34 5.23 3.28 -15.82
C SER A 34 4.32 2.26 -16.50
N PHE A 35 3.28 1.78 -15.80
CA PHE A 35 2.28 0.85 -16.35
C PHE A 35 1.31 1.52 -17.34
N ASN A 36 1.07 0.90 -18.51
CA ASN A 36 0.15 1.45 -19.52
C ASN A 36 -1.08 0.53 -19.73
N ALA A 37 -2.04 0.62 -18.81
CA ALA A 37 -3.29 -0.12 -18.89
C ALA A 37 -4.07 0.13 -20.20
N PRO A 38 -4.22 1.38 -20.71
CA PRO A 38 -4.90 1.62 -21.98
C PRO A 38 -4.36 0.77 -23.13
N ARG A 39 -3.04 0.70 -23.31
CA ARG A 39 -2.41 -0.07 -24.38
C ARG A 39 -2.67 -1.57 -24.23
N ILE A 40 -2.57 -2.11 -23.02
CA ILE A 40 -2.81 -3.53 -22.74
C ILE A 40 -4.27 -3.87 -23.05
N ARG A 41 -5.21 -3.04 -22.59
CA ARG A 41 -6.66 -3.22 -22.86
C ARG A 41 -6.96 -3.20 -24.35
N THR A 42 -6.40 -2.26 -25.11
CA THR A 42 -6.59 -2.21 -26.56
C THR A 42 -6.10 -3.49 -27.24
N LEU A 43 -4.91 -3.98 -26.90
CA LEU A 43 -4.37 -5.22 -27.48
C LEU A 43 -5.19 -6.46 -27.10
N ALA A 44 -5.67 -6.51 -25.85
CA ALA A 44 -6.55 -7.57 -25.38
C ALA A 44 -7.88 -7.58 -26.16
N GLN A 45 -8.50 -6.41 -26.34
CA GLN A 45 -9.74 -6.23 -27.09
C GLN A 45 -9.58 -6.60 -28.57
N GLU A 46 -8.52 -6.13 -29.23
CA GLU A 46 -8.21 -6.50 -30.62
C GLU A 46 -8.05 -8.02 -30.78
N SER A 47 -7.37 -8.66 -29.82
CA SER A 47 -7.19 -10.11 -29.81
C SER A 47 -8.49 -10.86 -29.58
N ARG A 48 -9.35 -10.34 -28.69
CA ARG A 48 -10.68 -10.89 -28.39
C ARG A 48 -11.58 -10.85 -29.62
N THR A 49 -11.68 -9.71 -30.31
CA THR A 49 -12.50 -9.57 -31.52
C THR A 49 -12.11 -10.60 -32.58
N LEU A 50 -10.80 -10.84 -32.78
CA LEU A 50 -10.32 -11.86 -33.72
C LEU A 50 -10.68 -13.30 -33.31
N LEU A 51 -10.83 -13.57 -32.01
CA LEU A 51 -11.26 -14.88 -31.49
C LEU A 51 -12.77 -15.06 -31.63
N GLU A 52 -13.55 -14.03 -31.33
CA GLU A 52 -15.01 -14.02 -31.49
C GLU A 52 -15.38 -14.27 -32.95
N GLU A 53 -14.77 -13.55 -33.90
CA GLU A 53 -14.94 -13.77 -35.33
C GLU A 53 -14.53 -15.21 -35.75
N ALA A 54 -13.44 -15.74 -35.17
CA ALA A 54 -13.01 -17.10 -35.47
C ALA A 54 -13.98 -18.17 -34.93
N THR A 55 -14.71 -17.87 -33.85
CA THR A 55 -15.68 -18.80 -33.22
C THR A 55 -16.85 -19.10 -34.14
N GLU A 56 -17.30 -18.11 -34.94
CA GLU A 56 -18.43 -18.24 -35.86
C GLU A 56 -18.20 -19.32 -36.93
N TYR A 57 -16.95 -19.55 -37.32
CA TYR A 57 -16.57 -20.45 -38.41
C TYR A 57 -15.80 -21.69 -37.95
N ALA A 58 -15.54 -21.82 -36.64
CA ALA A 58 -14.75 -22.91 -36.09
C ALA A 58 -15.55 -24.22 -35.95
N PRO A 59 -14.94 -25.38 -36.20
CA PRO A 59 -15.47 -26.69 -35.77
C PRO A 59 -15.71 -26.75 -34.25
N GLU A 60 -16.69 -27.54 -33.80
CA GLU A 60 -17.08 -27.64 -32.37
C GLU A 60 -15.91 -27.99 -31.42
N ASP A 61 -15.00 -28.85 -31.85
CA ASP A 61 -13.80 -29.23 -31.10
C ASP A 61 -12.80 -28.07 -30.94
N GLN A 62 -12.81 -27.11 -31.87
CA GLN A 62 -11.97 -25.91 -31.82
C GLN A 62 -12.64 -24.75 -31.07
N LYS A 63 -13.97 -24.72 -30.99
CA LYS A 63 -14.72 -23.66 -30.28
C LYS A 63 -14.34 -23.58 -28.81
N ASN A 64 -14.18 -24.72 -28.13
CA ASN A 64 -13.78 -24.73 -26.72
C ASN A 64 -12.43 -24.04 -26.49
N ILE A 65 -11.42 -24.34 -27.33
CA ILE A 65 -10.10 -23.71 -27.25
C ILE A 65 -10.21 -22.19 -27.52
N ILE A 66 -11.02 -21.78 -28.49
CA ILE A 66 -11.21 -20.37 -28.80
C ILE A 66 -11.87 -19.64 -27.61
N LEU A 67 -12.89 -20.23 -27.00
CA LEU A 67 -13.55 -19.67 -25.81
C LEU A 67 -12.59 -19.55 -24.62
N SER A 68 -11.71 -20.54 -24.41
CA SER A 68 -10.64 -20.47 -23.41
C SER A 68 -9.67 -19.32 -23.68
N LEU A 69 -9.25 -19.13 -24.94
CA LEU A 69 -8.40 -17.99 -25.33
C LEU A 69 -9.11 -16.64 -25.18
N VAL A 70 -10.44 -16.59 -25.37
CA VAL A 70 -11.24 -15.39 -25.06
C VAL A 70 -11.15 -15.08 -23.57
N GLN A 71 -11.26 -16.09 -22.68
CA GLN A 71 -11.08 -15.87 -21.24
C GLN A 71 -9.68 -15.34 -20.90
N VAL A 72 -8.62 -15.80 -21.57
CA VAL A 72 -7.27 -15.24 -21.39
C VAL A 72 -7.23 -13.74 -21.75
N THR A 73 -7.89 -13.32 -22.83
CA THR A 73 -7.96 -11.90 -23.19
C THR A 73 -8.73 -11.06 -22.18
N ILE A 74 -9.85 -11.59 -21.66
CA ILE A 74 -10.64 -10.92 -20.62
C ILE A 74 -9.82 -10.79 -19.33
N PHE A 75 -9.15 -11.87 -18.92
CA PHE A 75 -8.28 -11.89 -17.76
C PHE A 75 -7.18 -10.81 -17.86
N LEU A 76 -6.44 -10.73 -18.98
CA LEU A 76 -5.39 -9.72 -19.16
C LEU A 76 -5.95 -8.29 -19.20
N GLU A 77 -7.13 -8.09 -19.79
CA GLU A 77 -7.81 -6.78 -19.81
C GLU A 77 -8.19 -6.32 -18.40
N ASP A 78 -8.88 -7.18 -17.65
CA ASP A 78 -9.37 -6.86 -16.30
C ASP A 78 -8.22 -6.77 -15.29
N LEU A 79 -7.19 -7.61 -15.43
CA LEU A 79 -5.97 -7.52 -14.64
C LEU A 79 -5.27 -6.18 -14.84
N ALA A 80 -5.23 -5.65 -16.07
CA ALA A 80 -4.67 -4.34 -16.34
C ALA A 80 -5.49 -3.21 -15.69
N ARG A 81 -6.82 -3.33 -15.64
CA ARG A 81 -7.68 -2.36 -14.95
C ARG A 81 -7.45 -2.37 -13.44
N VAL A 82 -7.41 -3.55 -12.84
CA VAL A 82 -7.11 -3.67 -11.40
C VAL A 82 -5.75 -3.06 -11.08
N ARG A 83 -4.73 -3.37 -11.90
CA ARG A 83 -3.37 -2.85 -11.70
C ARG A 83 -3.31 -1.32 -11.78
N GLU A 84 -3.98 -0.71 -12.76
CA GLU A 84 -4.12 0.75 -12.88
C GLU A 84 -4.67 1.36 -11.59
N THR A 85 -5.77 0.83 -11.08
CA THR A 85 -6.41 1.36 -9.85
C THR A 85 -5.58 1.10 -8.59
N VAL A 86 -4.86 -0.02 -8.50
CA VAL A 86 -3.96 -0.30 -7.37
C VAL A 86 -2.79 0.67 -7.36
N LEU A 87 -2.20 0.97 -8.52
CA LEU A 87 -1.12 1.96 -8.64
C LEU A 87 -1.60 3.37 -8.26
N ASP A 88 -2.79 3.79 -8.71
CA ASP A 88 -3.37 5.08 -8.31
C ASP A 88 -3.58 5.19 -6.79
N ALA A 89 -3.95 4.09 -6.13
CA ALA A 89 -4.08 4.04 -4.67
C ALA A 89 -2.73 4.12 -3.95
N GLU A 90 -1.70 3.47 -4.50
CA GLU A 90 -0.32 3.47 -4.01
C GLU A 90 0.29 4.87 -4.12
N ASP A 91 0.08 5.58 -5.24
CA ASP A 91 0.51 6.96 -5.42
C ASP A 91 -0.11 7.91 -4.37
N GLU A 92 -1.41 7.76 -4.09
CA GLU A 92 -2.07 8.54 -3.03
C GLU A 92 -1.54 8.18 -1.63
N PHE A 93 -1.14 6.92 -1.40
CA PHE A 93 -0.46 6.52 -0.15
C PHE A 93 0.92 7.17 -0.04
N ARG A 94 1.77 7.08 -1.06
CA ARG A 94 3.09 7.73 -1.07
C ARG A 94 2.99 9.23 -0.83
N TYR A 95 2.05 9.88 -1.52
CA TYR A 95 1.78 11.30 -1.29
C TYR A 95 1.33 11.56 0.16
N ALA A 96 0.50 10.69 0.75
CA ALA A 96 0.09 10.83 2.15
C ALA A 96 1.28 10.75 3.11
N VAL A 97 2.18 9.80 2.90
CA VAL A 97 3.40 9.60 3.70
C VAL A 97 4.30 10.82 3.66
N GLU A 98 4.55 11.39 2.48
CA GLU A 98 5.32 12.63 2.37
C GLU A 98 4.68 13.78 3.16
N ARG A 99 3.34 13.86 3.18
CA ARG A 99 2.63 14.86 3.98
C ARG A 99 2.70 14.56 5.48
N LEU A 100 2.74 13.31 5.90
CA LEU A 100 2.96 12.94 7.30
C LEU A 100 4.36 13.36 7.75
N TYR A 101 5.40 13.08 6.95
CA TYR A 101 6.78 13.48 7.27
C TYR A 101 6.96 15.00 7.31
N ALA A 102 6.24 15.72 6.45
CA ALA A 102 6.18 17.18 6.50
C ALA A 102 5.24 17.74 7.60
N GLU A 103 4.70 16.88 8.47
CA GLU A 103 3.74 17.20 9.52
C GLU A 103 2.47 17.93 9.04
N SER A 104 2.09 17.73 7.78
CA SER A 104 0.92 18.32 7.14
C SER A 104 -0.28 17.37 7.24
N THR A 105 -0.76 17.14 8.47
CA THR A 105 -1.79 16.13 8.81
C THR A 105 -3.11 16.35 8.06
N THR A 106 -3.53 17.59 7.87
CA THR A 106 -4.72 17.94 7.05
C THR A 106 -4.57 17.45 5.62
N ARG A 107 -3.39 17.63 5.00
CA ARG A 107 -3.13 17.17 3.63
C ARG A 107 -3.04 15.65 3.54
N ALA A 108 -2.39 15.01 4.51
CA ALA A 108 -2.37 13.55 4.61
C ALA A 108 -3.78 12.97 4.72
N ARG A 109 -4.67 13.58 5.51
CA ARG A 109 -6.08 13.12 5.63
C ARG A 109 -6.90 13.28 4.35
N TYR A 110 -6.54 14.21 3.44
CA TYR A 110 -7.26 14.37 2.18
C TYR A 110 -7.04 13.20 1.21
N THR A 111 -6.00 12.38 1.40
CA THR A 111 -5.76 11.19 0.57
C THR A 111 -6.62 10.00 1.02
N VAL A 112 -6.96 9.92 2.30
CA VAL A 112 -7.72 8.79 2.90
C VAL A 112 -9.02 8.48 2.15
N PRO A 113 -9.86 9.46 1.75
CA PRO A 113 -11.03 9.20 0.92
C PRO A 113 -10.70 8.67 -0.47
N LYS A 114 -9.60 9.13 -1.09
CA LYS A 114 -9.17 8.69 -2.43
C LYS A 114 -8.61 7.28 -2.41
N ILE A 115 -7.74 6.95 -1.45
CA ILE A 115 -7.27 5.58 -1.22
C ILE A 115 -8.47 4.63 -1.05
N LYS A 116 -9.52 5.07 -0.33
CA LYS A 116 -10.75 4.30 -0.17
C LYS A 116 -11.51 4.12 -1.50
N GLU A 117 -11.62 5.17 -2.30
CA GLU A 117 -12.27 5.15 -3.61
C GLU A 117 -11.58 4.15 -4.53
N TYR A 118 -10.27 4.28 -4.71
CA TYR A 118 -9.47 3.36 -5.52
C TYR A 118 -9.50 1.93 -4.99
N HIS A 119 -9.36 1.71 -3.67
CA HIS A 119 -9.53 0.36 -3.11
C HIS A 119 -10.91 -0.24 -3.40
N THR A 120 -11.98 0.58 -3.36
CA THR A 120 -13.34 0.11 -3.65
C THR A 120 -13.50 -0.26 -5.12
N GLU A 121 -12.96 0.56 -6.02
CA GLU A 121 -12.95 0.31 -7.45
C GLU A 121 -12.11 -0.93 -7.82
N ALA A 122 -10.87 -1.01 -7.34
CA ALA A 122 -9.97 -2.13 -7.57
C ALA A 122 -10.58 -3.45 -7.05
N ARG A 123 -11.24 -3.42 -5.88
CA ARG A 123 -11.96 -4.57 -5.35
C ARG A 123 -13.19 -4.94 -6.18
N SER A 124 -13.86 -3.97 -6.79
CA SER A 124 -14.96 -4.23 -7.72
C SER A 124 -14.47 -4.93 -8.98
N LEU A 125 -13.32 -4.51 -9.51
CA LEU A 125 -12.68 -5.08 -10.70
C LEU A 125 -12.03 -6.45 -10.43
N TYR A 126 -11.55 -6.69 -9.21
CA TYR A 126 -10.98 -7.98 -8.79
C TYR A 126 -12.03 -9.10 -8.67
N ARG A 127 -13.28 -8.77 -8.30
CA ARG A 127 -14.32 -9.78 -8.07
C ARG A 127 -14.59 -10.66 -9.30
N PRO A 128 -14.77 -10.10 -10.51
CA PRO A 128 -14.89 -10.90 -11.74
C PRO A 128 -13.67 -11.78 -11.98
N LEU A 129 -12.44 -11.26 -11.82
CA LEU A 129 -11.21 -12.04 -12.01
C LEU A 129 -11.19 -13.32 -11.18
N LYS A 130 -11.71 -13.28 -9.95
CA LYS A 130 -11.75 -14.44 -9.05
C LYS A 130 -12.95 -15.38 -9.26
N ARG A 131 -14.08 -14.86 -9.77
CA ARG A 131 -15.37 -15.58 -9.75
C ARG A 131 -15.87 -16.01 -11.12
N GLU A 132 -15.46 -15.31 -12.16
CA GLU A 132 -16.01 -15.46 -13.51
C GLU A 132 -14.99 -16.01 -14.49
N ILE A 133 -13.69 -15.87 -14.19
CA ILE A 133 -12.61 -16.50 -14.95
C ILE A 133 -12.41 -17.93 -14.47
N ASP A 134 -12.46 -18.87 -15.39
CA ASP A 134 -12.16 -20.28 -15.15
C ASP A 134 -10.65 -20.52 -15.24
N ALA A 135 -10.05 -20.99 -14.14
CA ALA A 135 -8.62 -21.30 -14.06
C ALA A 135 -8.19 -22.32 -15.13
N GLU A 136 -9.03 -23.32 -15.42
CA GLU A 136 -8.75 -24.33 -16.45
C GLU A 136 -8.77 -23.70 -17.86
N ALA A 137 -9.63 -22.70 -18.06
CA ALA A 137 -9.73 -22.00 -19.33
C ALA A 137 -8.51 -21.11 -19.58
N VAL A 138 -7.99 -20.41 -18.56
CA VAL A 138 -6.77 -19.59 -18.75
C VAL A 138 -5.50 -20.45 -18.83
N ALA A 139 -5.53 -21.69 -18.34
CA ALA A 139 -4.41 -22.63 -18.43
C ALA A 139 -4.03 -23.03 -19.86
N VAL A 140 -4.89 -22.79 -20.84
CA VAL A 140 -4.54 -22.99 -22.27
C VAL A 140 -3.42 -22.05 -22.73
N PHE A 141 -3.19 -20.95 -22.00
CA PHE A 141 -2.06 -20.06 -22.19
C PHE A 141 -1.10 -20.19 -21.00
N GLU A 142 -0.15 -21.10 -21.15
CA GLU A 142 0.78 -21.54 -20.09
C GLU A 142 1.41 -20.41 -19.25
N PRO A 143 1.87 -19.28 -19.83
CA PRO A 143 2.46 -18.19 -19.02
C PRO A 143 1.50 -17.54 -18.00
N VAL A 144 0.19 -17.69 -18.19
CA VAL A 144 -0.84 -17.28 -17.21
C VAL A 144 -1.27 -18.47 -16.36
N GLY A 145 -1.53 -19.61 -16.99
CA GLY A 145 -2.00 -20.82 -16.33
C GLY A 145 -1.16 -21.27 -15.14
N THR A 146 0.16 -21.21 -15.29
CA THR A 146 1.12 -21.70 -14.28
C THR A 146 1.10 -20.88 -12.97
N VAL A 147 0.65 -19.62 -13.02
CA VAL A 147 0.74 -18.66 -11.91
C VAL A 147 -0.59 -17.95 -11.61
N TYR A 148 -1.70 -18.41 -12.17
CA TYR A 148 -3.00 -17.74 -12.06
C TYR A 148 -3.44 -17.56 -10.60
N ASP A 149 -3.46 -18.63 -9.81
CA ASP A 149 -3.91 -18.59 -8.42
C ASP A 149 -3.00 -17.70 -7.55
N GLU A 150 -1.68 -17.81 -7.74
CA GLU A 150 -0.69 -16.98 -7.05
C GLU A 150 -0.87 -15.50 -7.39
N LYS A 151 -1.16 -15.16 -8.65
CA LYS A 151 -1.46 -13.78 -9.07
C LYS A 151 -2.76 -13.27 -8.46
N ILE A 152 -3.81 -14.10 -8.39
CA ILE A 152 -5.08 -13.73 -7.76
C ILE A 152 -4.92 -13.50 -6.26
N ASP A 153 -4.02 -14.24 -5.61
CA ASP A 153 -3.68 -14.05 -4.20
C ASP A 153 -2.81 -12.80 -3.98
N GLN A 154 -1.80 -12.55 -4.82
CA GLN A 154 -1.02 -11.31 -4.76
C GLN A 154 -1.91 -10.06 -4.85
N ILE A 155 -2.88 -10.03 -5.78
CA ILE A 155 -3.83 -8.90 -5.90
C ILE A 155 -4.71 -8.77 -4.66
N ARG A 156 -5.14 -9.89 -4.07
CA ARG A 156 -5.92 -9.87 -2.82
C ARG A 156 -5.12 -9.22 -1.70
N ASP A 157 -3.85 -9.57 -1.60
CA ASP A 157 -2.96 -9.11 -0.55
C ASP A 157 -2.62 -7.62 -0.76
N GLU A 158 -2.45 -7.18 -2.01
CA GLU A 158 -2.35 -5.76 -2.37
C GLU A 158 -3.61 -4.97 -1.97
N LEU A 159 -4.81 -5.50 -2.27
CA LEU A 159 -6.07 -4.86 -1.86
C LEU A 159 -6.21 -4.79 -0.34
N GLN A 160 -5.72 -5.79 0.39
CA GLN A 160 -5.69 -5.76 1.85
C GLN A 160 -4.75 -4.66 2.35
N ALA A 161 -3.54 -4.56 1.80
CA ALA A 161 -2.57 -3.53 2.14
C ALA A 161 -3.11 -2.11 1.92
N LEU A 162 -3.89 -1.85 0.86
CA LEU A 162 -4.56 -0.56 0.66
C LEU A 162 -5.55 -0.22 1.79
N GLY A 163 -6.21 -1.24 2.34
CA GLY A 163 -7.06 -1.11 3.53
C GLY A 163 -6.27 -0.68 4.77
N ASP A 164 -5.12 -1.30 4.96
CA ASP A 164 -4.20 -1.04 6.06
C ASP A 164 -3.57 0.36 5.93
N PHE A 165 -3.13 0.76 4.73
CA PHE A 165 -2.65 2.13 4.45
C PHE A 165 -3.66 3.20 4.81
N ARG A 166 -4.94 2.98 4.48
CA ARG A 166 -6.00 3.92 4.83
C ARG A 166 -6.10 4.10 6.36
N SER A 167 -6.03 3.01 7.11
CA SER A 167 -6.09 3.03 8.58
C SER A 167 -4.83 3.66 9.16
N GLY A 168 -3.65 3.22 8.71
CA GLY A 168 -2.34 3.69 9.16
C GLY A 168 -2.16 5.18 8.95
N VAL A 169 -2.46 5.71 7.75
CA VAL A 169 -2.38 7.15 7.44
C VAL A 169 -3.27 7.97 8.37
N LYS A 170 -4.50 7.50 8.63
CA LYS A 170 -5.43 8.19 9.53
C LYS A 170 -4.91 8.18 10.97
N SER A 171 -4.40 7.04 11.44
CA SER A 171 -3.84 6.89 12.78
C SER A 171 -2.59 7.75 12.97
N ALA A 172 -1.66 7.73 12.01
CA ALA A 172 -0.45 8.54 11.99
C ALA A 172 -0.77 10.05 11.99
N ALA A 173 -1.69 10.52 11.14
CA ALA A 173 -2.10 11.92 11.12
C ALA A 173 -2.70 12.37 12.45
N ASN A 174 -3.51 11.53 13.10
CA ASN A 174 -4.02 11.81 14.44
C ASN A 174 -2.91 11.82 15.49
N ALA A 175 -1.94 10.89 15.39
CA ALA A 175 -0.83 10.80 16.33
C ALA A 175 0.06 12.05 16.27
N ILE A 176 0.40 12.50 15.06
CA ILE A 176 1.21 13.71 14.83
C ILE A 176 0.53 14.95 15.41
N GLU A 177 -0.79 15.12 15.24
CA GLU A 177 -1.51 16.25 15.86
C GLU A 177 -1.43 16.21 17.39
N ARG A 178 -1.63 15.03 17.99
CA ARG A 178 -1.53 14.87 19.45
C ARG A 178 -0.11 15.09 19.96
N PHE A 179 0.87 14.69 19.18
CA PHE A 179 2.27 14.93 19.47
C PHE A 179 2.60 16.42 19.38
N GLN A 180 2.08 17.12 18.37
CA GLN A 180 2.19 18.58 18.21
C GLN A 180 1.50 19.37 19.32
N ASP A 181 0.44 18.83 19.93
CA ASP A 181 -0.19 19.41 21.11
C ASP A 181 0.64 19.12 22.38
N GLY A 182 1.15 17.89 22.53
CA GLY A 182 1.78 17.41 23.77
C GLY A 182 3.23 17.84 23.98
N VAL A 183 4.04 17.84 22.93
CA VAL A 183 5.47 18.19 23.02
C VAL A 183 5.66 19.63 23.50
N PRO A 184 4.99 20.66 22.96
CA PRO A 184 5.12 22.03 23.48
C PRO A 184 4.73 22.16 24.95
N GLU A 185 3.60 21.57 25.37
CA GLU A 185 3.15 21.61 26.77
C GLU A 185 4.19 20.97 27.72
N PHE A 186 4.85 19.90 27.29
CA PHE A 186 5.94 19.28 28.06
C PHE A 186 7.12 20.25 28.25
N TYR A 187 7.57 20.91 27.18
CA TYR A 187 8.71 21.82 27.22
C TYR A 187 8.41 23.16 27.91
N ASP A 188 7.15 23.60 27.86
CA ASP A 188 6.62 24.72 28.66
C ASP A 188 6.41 24.36 30.15
N ARG A 189 6.74 23.13 30.54
CA ARG A 189 6.62 22.59 31.91
C ARG A 189 5.18 22.45 32.40
N ASN A 190 4.21 22.42 31.49
CA ASN A 190 2.82 22.12 31.77
C ASN A 190 2.59 20.59 31.73
N TYR A 191 3.34 19.84 32.55
CA TYR A 191 3.40 18.37 32.47
C TYR A 191 2.03 17.68 32.55
N GLU A 192 1.13 18.16 33.43
CA GLU A 192 -0.23 17.63 33.54
C GLU A 192 -1.03 17.76 32.23
N LYS A 193 -0.87 18.88 31.51
CA LYS A 193 -1.53 19.09 30.21
C LYS A 193 -0.88 18.27 29.10
N ALA A 194 0.40 17.94 29.21
CA ALA A 194 1.12 17.14 28.24
C ALA A 194 0.73 15.65 28.30
N LEU A 195 0.29 15.14 29.46
CA LEU A 195 0.00 13.72 29.68
C LEU A 195 -0.98 13.14 28.64
N SER A 196 -2.18 13.73 28.54
CA SER A 196 -3.24 13.17 27.69
C SER A 196 -2.89 13.21 26.19
N PRO A 197 -2.37 14.31 25.63
CA PRO A 197 -1.91 14.33 24.25
C PRO A 197 -0.77 13.35 23.97
N LEU A 198 0.25 13.26 24.83
CA LEU A 198 1.39 12.37 24.60
C LEU A 198 1.00 10.88 24.66
N ASN A 199 0.18 10.48 25.64
CA ASN A 199 -0.38 9.12 25.70
C ASN A 199 -1.24 8.82 24.45
N SER A 200 -2.06 9.77 24.01
CA SER A 200 -2.84 9.60 22.79
C SER A 200 -1.96 9.54 21.54
N ALA A 201 -0.80 10.19 21.52
CA ALA A 201 0.14 10.12 20.41
C ALA A 201 0.81 8.74 20.37
N GLU A 202 1.35 8.29 21.50
CA GLU A 202 1.95 6.96 21.69
C GLU A 202 1.04 5.85 21.15
N PHE A 203 -0.19 5.75 21.68
CA PHE A 203 -1.14 4.71 21.26
C PHE A 203 -1.44 4.71 19.76
N ARG A 204 -1.50 5.91 19.15
CA ARG A 204 -1.85 6.07 17.74
C ARG A 204 -0.68 5.83 16.81
N PHE A 205 0.54 6.19 17.21
CA PHE A 205 1.74 5.78 16.51
C PHE A 205 1.90 4.27 16.52
N GLY A 206 1.68 3.61 17.68
CA GLY A 206 1.67 2.15 17.77
C GLY A 206 0.60 1.50 16.88
N SER A 207 -0.60 2.09 16.80
CA SER A 207 -1.65 1.62 15.88
C SER A 207 -1.22 1.75 14.41
N ALA A 208 -0.66 2.90 14.02
CA ALA A 208 -0.19 3.12 12.66
C ALA A 208 0.96 2.18 12.29
N ARG A 209 1.91 1.96 13.21
CA ARG A 209 3.01 1.01 13.07
C ARG A 209 2.49 -0.40 12.76
N VAL A 210 1.51 -0.88 13.52
CA VAL A 210 0.91 -2.20 13.28
C VAL A 210 0.26 -2.29 11.90
N ASP A 211 -0.53 -1.27 11.52
CA ASP A 211 -1.17 -1.23 10.20
C ASP A 211 -0.14 -1.34 9.07
N PHE A 212 0.97 -0.58 9.14
CA PHE A 212 2.00 -0.63 8.10
C PHE A 212 2.87 -1.90 8.13
N SER A 213 3.07 -2.52 9.30
CA SER A 213 3.88 -3.75 9.42
C SER A 213 3.16 -5.01 8.92
N ASN A 214 1.86 -4.93 8.62
CA ASN A 214 1.07 -6.08 8.14
C ASN A 214 1.16 -6.30 6.62
N VAL A 215 1.90 -5.44 5.90
CA VAL A 215 1.98 -5.47 4.43
C VAL A 215 2.91 -6.59 3.98
N ASP A 216 2.38 -7.51 3.18
CA ASP A 216 3.10 -8.68 2.68
C ASP A 216 4.13 -8.31 1.59
N GLU A 217 5.26 -9.02 1.55
CA GLU A 217 6.35 -8.85 0.58
C GLU A 217 5.85 -8.99 -0.88
N SER A 218 4.89 -9.89 -1.11
CA SER A 218 4.33 -10.14 -2.44
C SER A 218 3.66 -8.91 -3.06
N THR A 219 3.24 -7.93 -2.25
CA THR A 219 2.53 -6.74 -2.72
C THR A 219 3.41 -5.76 -3.50
N GLY A 220 4.74 -5.83 -3.32
CA GLY A 220 5.67 -4.82 -3.82
C GLY A 220 5.65 -3.49 -3.06
N MET A 221 4.77 -3.33 -2.07
CA MET A 221 4.62 -2.08 -1.27
C MET A 221 5.29 -2.17 0.11
N GLN A 222 5.84 -3.34 0.46
CA GLN A 222 6.40 -3.64 1.78
C GLN A 222 7.53 -2.69 2.17
N GLU A 223 8.51 -2.44 1.29
CA GLU A 223 9.66 -1.58 1.61
C GLU A 223 9.22 -0.20 2.12
N LYS A 224 8.23 0.42 1.43
CA LYS A 224 7.72 1.72 1.85
C LYS A 224 6.88 1.62 3.12
N ALA A 225 6.12 0.55 3.30
CA ALA A 225 5.33 0.31 4.50
C ALA A 225 6.24 0.14 5.73
N ASP A 226 7.32 -0.64 5.62
CA ASP A 226 8.31 -0.87 6.66
C ASP A 226 9.04 0.42 7.04
N GLU A 227 9.47 1.22 6.06
CA GLU A 227 10.06 2.54 6.32
C GLU A 227 9.11 3.40 7.19
N VAL A 228 7.83 3.46 6.84
CA VAL A 228 6.84 4.24 7.60
C VAL A 228 6.62 3.62 8.98
N ALA A 229 6.57 2.29 9.10
CA ALA A 229 6.42 1.60 10.37
C ALA A 229 7.58 1.90 11.33
N GLU A 230 8.82 1.95 10.82
CA GLU A 230 10.00 2.35 11.58
C GLU A 230 9.92 3.81 12.07
N VAL A 231 9.48 4.73 11.20
CA VAL A 231 9.24 6.13 11.61
C VAL A 231 8.19 6.20 12.72
N MET A 232 7.07 5.48 12.58
CA MET A 232 6.04 5.43 13.61
C MET A 232 6.56 4.82 14.91
N THR A 233 7.46 3.84 14.85
CA THR A 233 8.12 3.25 16.03
C THR A 233 8.96 4.27 16.79
N ALA A 234 9.77 5.06 16.07
CA ALA A 234 10.59 6.10 16.66
C ALA A 234 9.73 7.19 17.34
N LEU A 235 8.65 7.61 16.68
CA LEU A 235 7.72 8.61 17.22
C LEU A 235 6.88 8.07 18.39
N GLU A 236 6.48 6.80 18.36
CA GLU A 236 5.84 6.09 19.48
C GLU A 236 6.75 6.13 20.71
N GLY A 237 8.02 5.74 20.56
CA GLY A 237 9.00 5.78 21.65
C GLY A 237 9.28 7.20 22.15
N GLY A 238 9.32 8.18 21.25
CA GLY A 238 9.43 9.60 21.61
C GLY A 238 8.25 10.08 22.47
N ALA A 239 7.02 9.76 22.06
CA ALA A 239 5.81 10.10 22.80
C ALA A 239 5.75 9.39 24.16
N ALA A 240 6.06 8.08 24.20
CA ALA A 240 6.06 7.28 25.41
C ALA A 240 7.07 7.80 26.45
N GLY A 241 8.31 8.11 26.02
CA GLY A 241 9.33 8.63 26.92
C GLY A 241 8.99 10.01 27.49
N LEU A 242 8.41 10.90 26.68
CA LEU A 242 7.94 12.19 27.18
C LEU A 242 6.71 12.07 28.08
N HIS A 243 5.77 11.18 27.75
CA HIS A 243 4.61 10.88 28.58
C HIS A 243 5.07 10.41 29.97
N ARG A 244 5.98 9.42 30.02
CA ARG A 244 6.55 8.92 31.28
C ARG A 244 7.30 10.00 32.05
N ALA A 245 8.08 10.85 31.38
CA ALA A 245 8.75 11.97 32.04
C ALA A 245 7.75 12.97 32.63
N ALA A 246 6.61 13.22 31.96
CA ALA A 246 5.56 14.07 32.50
C ALA A 246 4.90 13.45 33.73
N GLU A 247 4.61 12.14 33.73
CA GLU A 247 4.07 11.42 34.90
C GLU A 247 4.95 11.61 36.12
N VAL A 248 6.26 11.34 35.99
CA VAL A 248 7.23 11.49 37.08
C VAL A 248 7.21 12.91 37.67
N LYS A 249 7.00 13.93 36.83
CA LYS A 249 6.91 15.33 37.30
C LYS A 249 5.60 15.66 37.99
N VAL A 250 4.49 15.07 37.55
CA VAL A 250 3.17 15.28 38.15
C VAL A 250 3.08 14.56 39.49
N ASP A 251 3.67 13.37 39.60
CA ASP A 251 3.64 12.54 40.81
C ASP A 251 4.70 12.95 41.86
N ASP A 252 5.53 13.96 41.56
CA ASP A 252 6.66 14.41 42.39
C ASP A 252 7.67 13.28 42.71
N ASP A 253 7.84 12.37 41.75
CA ASP A 253 8.73 11.22 41.82
C ASP A 253 10.22 11.63 41.69
N PRO A 254 11.16 10.70 42.01
CA PRO A 254 12.58 11.01 42.01
C PRO A 254 13.09 11.57 40.68
N GLN A 255 13.83 12.68 40.78
CA GLN A 255 14.41 13.38 39.63
C GLN A 255 15.24 12.51 38.65
N PRO A 256 15.94 11.43 39.07
CA PRO A 256 16.63 10.55 38.13
C PRO A 256 15.72 9.90 37.09
N GLU A 257 14.51 9.47 37.46
CA GLU A 257 13.56 8.79 36.55
C GLU A 257 13.08 9.71 35.43
N PHE A 258 12.88 11.00 35.75
CA PHE A 258 12.53 12.02 34.78
C PHE A 258 13.58 12.13 33.66
N PHE A 259 14.86 12.20 34.05
CA PHE A 259 15.94 12.33 33.09
C PHE A 259 16.18 11.05 32.30
N GLU A 260 15.92 9.88 32.90
CA GLU A 260 15.97 8.61 32.18
C GLU A 260 14.89 8.54 31.11
N ALA A 261 13.63 8.82 31.45
CA ALA A 261 12.51 8.82 30.51
C ALA A 261 12.71 9.84 29.37
N LYS A 262 13.23 11.03 29.69
CA LYS A 262 13.58 12.04 28.67
C LYS A 262 14.68 11.52 27.71
N ARG A 263 15.73 10.88 28.23
CA ARG A 263 16.79 10.31 27.39
C ARG A 263 16.27 9.17 26.51
N GLN A 264 15.31 8.37 27.00
CA GLN A 264 14.66 7.35 26.19
C GLN A 264 13.89 7.97 25.03
N ALA A 265 13.13 9.05 25.27
CA ALA A 265 12.45 9.79 24.20
C ALA A 265 13.45 10.33 23.16
N GLU A 266 14.53 10.97 23.61
CA GLU A 266 15.59 11.49 22.74
C GLU A 266 16.26 10.38 21.91
N SER A 267 16.55 9.23 22.53
CA SER A 267 17.17 8.08 21.86
C SER A 267 16.24 7.43 20.85
N ALA A 268 14.94 7.36 21.14
CA ALA A 268 13.95 6.79 20.23
C ALA A 268 13.78 7.66 18.97
N VAL A 269 13.71 8.98 19.12
CA VAL A 269 13.64 9.86 17.94
C VAL A 269 14.93 9.80 17.13
N LYS A 270 16.10 9.76 17.78
CA LYS A 270 17.41 9.68 17.10
C LYS A 270 17.67 8.35 16.41
N SER A 271 16.89 7.29 16.67
CA SER A 271 17.10 6.01 15.99
C SER A 271 16.58 5.98 14.56
N ASN A 272 15.88 7.02 14.11
CA ASN A 272 15.36 7.12 12.76
C ASN A 272 15.54 8.54 12.21
N ASP A 273 16.25 8.67 11.10
CA ASP A 273 16.64 9.97 10.53
C ASP A 273 15.42 10.82 10.13
N ILE A 274 14.42 10.20 9.47
CA ILE A 274 13.19 10.88 9.05
C ILE A 274 12.44 11.42 10.27
N ALA A 275 12.27 10.60 11.32
CA ALA A 275 11.65 11.05 12.56
C ALA A 275 12.43 12.20 13.18
N SER A 276 13.77 12.13 13.20
CA SER A 276 14.62 13.17 13.77
C SER A 276 14.55 14.52 13.04
N ASP A 277 14.29 14.50 11.72
CA ASP A 277 14.14 15.68 10.88
C ASP A 277 12.75 16.34 10.99
N MET A 278 11.76 15.65 11.59
CA MET A 278 10.44 16.23 11.82
C MET A 278 10.52 17.38 12.84
N ARG A 279 9.87 18.50 12.53
CA ARG A 279 9.93 19.74 13.32
C ARG A 279 9.49 19.56 14.79
N THR A 280 8.50 18.73 15.06
CA THR A 280 8.03 18.48 16.44
C THR A 280 8.98 17.55 17.18
N ALA A 281 9.44 16.49 16.52
CA ALA A 281 10.35 15.52 17.11
C ALA A 281 11.76 16.10 17.36
N SER A 282 12.23 17.00 16.50
CA SER A 282 13.52 17.70 16.70
C SER A 282 13.55 18.55 17.98
N GLN A 283 12.41 19.06 18.46
CA GLN A 283 12.33 19.73 19.78
C GLN A 283 12.63 18.78 20.95
N ILE A 284 12.53 17.47 20.73
CA ILE A 284 12.88 16.48 21.75
C ILE A 284 14.40 16.43 21.92
N ILE A 285 15.12 16.53 20.80
CA ILE A 285 16.57 16.35 20.69
C ILE A 285 17.35 17.59 21.16
N PHE A 286 16.81 18.79 20.98
CA PHE A 286 17.45 20.08 21.28
C PHE A 286 16.88 20.76 22.53
#